data_AF-A0A0U2J7G2-F1
#
_entry.id   AF-A0A0U2J7G2-F1
#
_cell.length_a   1.000
_cell.length_b   1.000
_cell.length_c   1.000
_cell.angle_alpha   90.00
_cell.angle_beta   90.00
_cell.angle_gamma   90.00
#
_symmetry.space_group_name_H-M   'P 1'
#
loop_
_entity.id
_entity.type
_entity.pdbx_description
1 polymer ?
#
loop_
_entity_poly.entity_id
_entity_poly.type
_entity_poly.pdbx_seq_one_letter_code
_entity_poly.pdbx_strand_id
1 'polypeptide(L)' 'MQNLFERLFTICLLLSISLGLIMVLSQLVGLAIGNGEFVIKVGETLKQPTIVLAAIFSAFAFILGYFPKYREAANKE' A
#
# COMPACT_ATOMS: atom_id res chain seq x y z
N MET A 1 -15.51 7.87 16.44
CA MET A 1 -15.71 7.50 15.02
C MET A 1 -14.51 7.90 14.16
N GLN A 2 -14.10 9.18 14.10
CA GLN A 2 -12.93 9.62 13.29
C GLN A 2 -11.61 8.91 13.65
N ASN A 3 -11.24 8.83 14.94
CA ASN A 3 -10.01 8.14 15.36
C ASN A 3 -9.99 6.63 15.01
N LEU A 4 -11.15 5.98 14.87
CA LEU A 4 -11.22 4.57 14.48
C LEU A 4 -10.94 4.42 12.98
N PHE A 5 -11.54 5.27 12.15
CA PHE A 5 -11.29 5.31 10.71
C PHE A 5 -9.86 5.70 10.38
N GLU A 6 -9.32 6.68 11.10
CA GLU A 6 -7.94 7.14 10.97
C GLU A 6 -6.94 6.01 11.28
N ARG A 7 -7.15 5.32 12.41
CA ARG A 7 -6.29 4.21 12.81
C ARG A 7 -6.41 3.02 11.86
N LEU A 8 -7.62 2.72 11.38
CA LEU A 8 -7.86 1.68 10.38
C LEU A 8 -7.20 2.02 9.04
N PHE A 9 -7.25 3.28 8.64
CA PHE A 9 -6.57 3.79 7.45
C PHE A 9 -5.06 3.69 7.58
N THR A 10 -4.46 4.14 8.70
CA THR A 10 -3.02 4.00 8.96
C THR A 10 -2.58 2.54 8.95
N ILE A 11 -3.37 1.63 9.54
CA ILE A 11 -3.06 0.19 9.53
C ILE A 11 -3.13 -0.37 8.10
N CYS A 12 -4.15 0.03 7.32
CA CYS A 12 -4.29 -0.38 5.92
C CYS A 12 -3.15 0.16 5.04
N LEU A 13 -2.74 1.41 5.28
CA LEU A 13 -1.61 2.07 4.64
C LEU A 13 -0.31 1.32 4.93
N LEU A 14 -0.04 1.06 6.21
CA LEU A 14 1.14 0.31 6.65
C LEU A 14 1.17 -1.11 6.06
N LEU A 15 0.04 -1.81 6.03
CA LEU A 15 -0.08 -3.12 5.41
C LEU A 15 0.20 -3.06 3.90
N SER A 16 -0.37 -2.08 3.19
CA SER A 16 -0.17 -1.91 1.76
C SER A 16 1.30 -1.59 1.41
N ILE A 17 1.93 -0.71 2.18
CA ILE A 17 3.35 -0.39 2.00
C ILE A 17 4.22 -1.61 2.32
N SER A 18 3.95 -2.31 3.42
CA SER A 18 4.71 -3.50 3.81
C SER A 18 4.61 -4.61 2.76
N LEU A 19 3.42 -4.82 2.20
CA LEU A 19 3.20 -5.81 1.15
C LEU A 19 3.98 -5.47 -0.13
N GLY A 20 3.94 -4.20 -0.54
CA GLY A 20 4.74 -3.70 -1.67
C GLY A 20 6.24 -3.83 -1.42
N LEU A 21 6.72 -3.53 -0.21
CA LEU A 21 8.12 -3.68 0.18
C LEU A 21 8.57 -5.15 0.09
N ILE A 22 7.77 -6.07 0.63
CA ILE A 22 8.05 -7.52 0.59
C ILE A 22 8.11 -8.02 -0.86
N MET A 23 7.23 -7.53 -1.72
CA MET A 23 7.24 -7.86 -3.15
C MET A 23 8.57 -7.43 -3.79
N VAL A 24 8.98 -6.16 -3.59
CA VAL A 24 10.22 -5.63 -4.17
C VAL A 24 11.44 -6.37 -3.62
N LEU A 25 11.47 -6.68 -2.32
CA LEU A 25 12.55 -7.47 -1.71
C LEU A 25 12.62 -8.88 -2.30
N SER A 26 11.47 -9.54 -2.49
CA SER A 26 11.39 -10.88 -3.08
C SER A 26 11.82 -10.88 -4.55
N GLN A 27 11.50 -9.83 -5.31
CA GLN A 27 11.99 -9.62 -6.66
C GLN A 27 13.50 -9.39 -6.69
N LEU A 28 14.05 -8.62 -5.73
CA LEU A 28 15.48 -8.40 -5.56
C LEU A 28 16.22 -9.72 -5.27
N VAL A 29 15.69 -10.55 -4.39
CA VAL A 29 16.24 -11.89 -4.08
C VAL A 29 16.18 -12.79 -5.31
N GLY A 30 15.05 -12.82 -6.03
CA GLY A 30 14.93 -13.58 -7.28
C GLY A 30 15.95 -13.15 -8.33
N LEU A 31 16.20 -11.84 -8.44
CA LEU A 31 17.20 -11.28 -9.34
C LEU A 31 18.63 -11.65 -8.92
N ALA A 32 18.94 -11.58 -7.63
CA ALA A 32 20.26 -11.94 -7.07
C ALA A 32 20.60 -13.43 -7.29
N ILE A 33 19.59 -14.30 -7.31
CA ILE A 33 19.74 -15.74 -7.59
C ILE A 33 19.77 -16.01 -9.12
N GLY A 34 19.52 -15.00 -9.96
CA GLY A 34 19.43 -15.14 -11.41
C GLY A 34 18.17 -15.87 -11.89
N ASN A 35 17.17 -16.03 -11.02
CA ASN A 35 15.93 -16.74 -11.34
C ASN A 35 14.84 -15.73 -11.76
N GLY A 36 14.88 -15.35 -13.04
CA GLY A 36 13.90 -14.43 -13.62
C GLY A 36 12.46 -14.96 -13.58
N GLU A 37 12.26 -16.28 -13.65
CA GLU A 37 10.94 -16.90 -13.56
C GLU A 37 10.32 -16.70 -12.16
N PHE A 38 11.14 -16.79 -11.11
CA PHE A 38 10.73 -16.49 -9.74
C PHE A 38 10.33 -15.01 -9.58
N VAL A 39 11.08 -14.08 -10.19
CA VAL A 39 10.76 -12.64 -10.18
C VAL A 39 9.41 -12.37 -10.86
N ILE A 40 9.16 -12.99 -12.02
CA ILE A 40 7.90 -12.85 -12.76
C ILE A 40 6.74 -13.45 -11.97
N LYS A 41 6.91 -14.64 -11.40
CA LYS A 41 5.86 -15.36 -10.66
C LYS A 41 5.46 -14.66 -9.36
N VAL A 42 6.45 -14.15 -8.61
CA VAL A 42 6.21 -13.29 -7.43
C VAL A 42 5.53 -12.00 -7.88
N GLY A 43 5.99 -11.40 -8.97
CA GLY A 43 5.38 -10.22 -9.58
C GLY A 43 3.91 -10.45 -9.90
N GLU A 44 3.54 -11.42 -10.72
CA GLU A 44 2.15 -11.69 -11.10
C GLU A 44 1.26 -11.99 -9.90
N THR A 45 1.73 -12.82 -8.96
CA THR A 45 0.92 -13.28 -7.82
C THR A 45 0.68 -12.15 -6.82
N LEU A 46 1.67 -11.30 -6.54
CA LEU A 46 1.52 -10.22 -5.56
C LEU A 46 1.00 -8.93 -6.20
N LYS A 47 1.15 -8.71 -7.51
CA LYS A 47 0.79 -7.44 -8.19
C LYS A 47 -0.70 -7.21 -8.16
N GLN A 48 -1.49 -8.23 -8.48
CA GLN A 48 -2.95 -8.13 -8.49
C GLN A 48 -3.54 -7.80 -7.09
N PRO A 49 -3.19 -8.49 -5.99
CA PRO A 49 -3.67 -8.10 -4.66
C PRO A 49 -3.11 -6.76 -4.20
N THR A 50 -1.86 -6.41 -4.54
CA THR A 50 -1.29 -5.09 -4.21
C THR A 50 -2.04 -3.95 -4.89
N ILE A 51 -2.41 -4.09 -6.17
CA ILE A 51 -3.19 -3.07 -6.89
C ILE A 51 -4.58 -2.90 -6.28
N VAL A 52 -5.27 -4.01 -5.99
CA VAL A 52 -6.59 -3.96 -5.35
C VAL A 52 -6.50 -3.27 -3.98
N LEU A 53 -5.49 -3.60 -3.18
CA LEU A 53 -5.27 -3.00 -1.87
C LEU A 53 -4.94 -1.51 -1.97
N ALA A 54 -4.10 -1.12 -2.94
CA ALA A 54 -3.75 0.27 -3.21
C ALA A 54 -4.95 1.11 -3.71
N ALA A 55 -5.83 0.51 -4.51
CA ALA A 55 -7.06 1.16 -4.97
C ALA A 55 -8.05 1.39 -3.81
N ILE A 56 -8.26 0.37 -2.97
CA ILE A 56 -9.08 0.48 -1.75
C ILE A 56 -8.50 1.53 -0.81
N PHE A 57 -7.18 1.47 -0.59
CA PHE A 57 -6.44 2.45 0.18
C PHE A 57 -6.65 3.87 -0.36
N SER A 58 -6.51 4.08 -1.68
CA SER A 58 -6.70 5.39 -2.31
C SER A 58 -8.14 5.90 -2.16
N ALA A 59 -9.13 5.02 -2.23
CA ALA A 59 -10.52 5.38 -1.98
C ALA A 59 -10.74 5.85 -0.52
N PHE A 60 -10.18 5.13 0.46
CA PHE A 60 -10.23 5.55 1.87
C PHE A 60 -9.45 6.86 2.12
N ALA A 61 -8.29 7.04 1.47
CA ALA A 61 -7.50 8.27 1.56
C ALA A 61 -8.30 9.47 1.02
N PHE A 62 -8.98 9.28 -0.10
CA PHE A 62 -9.81 10.30 -0.71
C PHE A 62 -11.02 10.68 0.16
N ILE A 63 -11.68 9.67 0.75
CA ILE A 63 -12.81 9.87 1.68
C ILE A 63 -12.36 10.61 2.95
N LEU A 64 -11.20 10.25 3.51
CA LEU A 64 -10.61 10.94 4.66
C LEU A 64 -10.18 12.37 4.31
N GLY A 65 -9.65 12.60 3.11
CA GLY A 65 -9.30 13.93 2.61
C GLY A 65 -10.50 14.89 2.49
N TYR A 66 -11.72 14.36 2.38
CA TYR A 66 -12.94 15.17 2.39
C TYR A 66 -13.32 15.65 3.81
N PHE A 67 -12.78 15.04 4.87
CA PHE A 67 -12.99 15.52 6.22
C PHE A 67 -12.13 16.76 6.52
N PRO A 68 -12.72 17.86 7.03
CA PRO A 68 -12.03 19.14 7.22
C PRO A 68 -10.80 19.04 8.14
N LYS A 69 -10.84 18.15 9.14
CA LYS A 69 -9.73 17.89 10.07
C LYS A 69 -8.44 17.40 9.38
N TYR A 70 -8.55 16.66 8.28
CA TYR A 70 -7.40 16.16 7.51
C TYR A 70 -6.93 17.17 6.47
N ARG A 71 -7.87 17.93 5.90
CA ARG A 71 -7.58 19.02 4.95
C ARG A 71 -6.82 20.17 5.61
N GLU A 72 -7.09 20.48 6.88
CA GLU A 72 -6.35 21.49 7.65
C GLU A 72 -4.98 21.01 8.13
N ALA A 73 -4.78 19.70 8.33
CA ALA A 73 -3.49 19.14 8.68
C ALA A 73 -2.55 19.07 7.46
N ALA A 74 -3.06 18.72 6.28
CA ALA A 74 -2.30 18.66 5.04
C ALA A 74 -1.95 20.04 4.44
N ASN A 75 -2.63 21.11 4.86
CA ASN A 75 -2.40 22.48 4.39
C ASN A 75 -1.55 23.33 5.37
N LYS A 76 -0.93 22.69 6.36
CA LYS A 76 -0.02 23.32 7.34
C LYS A 76 1.45 22.90 7.17
N GLU A 77 1.75 22.11 6.15
CA GLU A 77 3.12 21.83 5.68
C GLU A 77 3.46 22.76 4.51
#